data_AF-A0A8I0G161-F1
#
_entry.id   AF-A0A8I0G161-F1
#
_cell.length_a   1.000
_cell.length_b   1.000
_cell.length_c   1.000
_cell.angle_alpha   90.00
_cell.angle_beta   90.00
_cell.angle_gamma   90.00
#
_symmetry.space_group_name_H-M   'P 1'
#
loop_
_entity.id
_entity.type
_entity.pdbx_description
1 polymer ?
#
loop_
_entity_poly.entity_id
_entity_poly.type
_entity_poly.pdbx_seq_one_letter_code
_entity_poly.pdbx_strand_id
1 'polypeptide(L)'
;MSEPTYAHTTSPRGVRTVGLLSIIAGIVLVVAGAATWWVVTDQLKAQNITVSEDAEWFGGKQVNGPVDAYSQAQVIDKHALEATGGKTYAELEQDDPLREVAMNASFLRASLFTSVVAYGVALFAAGMGLMWILMGWSLRRLAP
;
A
#
# COMPACT_ATOMS: atom_id res chain seq x y z
N MET A 1 -6.42 -38.96 48.49
CA MET A 1 -6.02 -37.60 48.10
C MET A 1 -6.77 -37.27 46.82
N SER A 2 -7.87 -36.54 46.91
CA SER A 2 -8.73 -36.17 45.77
C SER A 2 -8.26 -34.83 45.19
N GLU A 3 -7.92 -34.80 43.90
CA GLU A 3 -7.54 -33.57 43.21
C GLU A 3 -8.72 -32.59 43.14
N PRO A 4 -8.51 -31.27 43.35
CA PRO A 4 -9.55 -30.29 43.14
C PRO A 4 -9.81 -30.14 41.64
N THR A 5 -11.01 -30.51 41.19
CA THR A 5 -11.47 -30.25 39.82
C THR A 5 -11.71 -28.75 39.66
N TYR A 6 -10.80 -28.05 38.96
CA TYR A 6 -11.01 -26.65 38.60
C TYR A 6 -12.09 -26.57 37.53
N ALA A 7 -13.26 -26.01 37.88
CA ALA A 7 -14.28 -25.70 36.90
C ALA A 7 -13.80 -24.56 35.99
N HIS A 8 -13.42 -24.89 34.75
CA HIS A 8 -13.21 -23.90 33.71
C HIS A 8 -14.55 -23.23 33.38
N THR A 9 -14.77 -22.01 33.88
CA THR A 9 -15.88 -21.17 33.46
C THR A 9 -15.62 -20.64 32.05
N THR A 10 -15.98 -21.43 31.04
CA THR A 10 -16.09 -20.90 29.68
C THR A 10 -17.30 -19.96 29.64
N SER A 11 -17.07 -18.65 29.47
CA SER A 11 -18.14 -17.65 29.38
C SER A 11 -18.56 -17.45 27.91
N PRO A 12 -19.67 -18.06 27.44
CA PRO A 12 -20.13 -17.91 26.06
C PRO A 12 -20.46 -16.46 25.69
N ARG A 13 -20.88 -15.65 26.69
CA ARG A 13 -21.11 -14.21 26.51
C ARG A 13 -19.83 -13.45 26.17
N GLY A 14 -18.70 -13.84 26.74
CA GLY A 14 -17.39 -13.23 26.46
C GLY A 14 -16.97 -13.43 25.00
N VAL A 15 -17.07 -14.67 24.49
CA VAL A 15 -16.72 -15.01 23.10
C VAL A 15 -17.59 -14.24 22.10
N ARG A 16 -18.90 -14.12 22.39
CA ARG A 16 -19.83 -13.40 21.51
C ARG A 16 -19.55 -11.90 21.45
N THR A 17 -19.12 -11.29 22.56
CA THR A 17 -18.70 -9.88 22.62
C THR A 17 -17.39 -9.67 21.88
N VAL A 18 -16.38 -10.51 22.10
CA VAL A 18 -15.10 -10.44 21.37
C VAL A 18 -15.34 -10.57 19.87
N GLY A 19 -16.18 -11.51 19.43
CA GLY A 19 -16.51 -11.65 18.02
C GLY A 19 -17.22 -10.43 17.42
N LEU A 20 -18.09 -9.74 18.17
CA LEU A 20 -18.69 -8.48 17.71
C LEU A 20 -17.63 -7.38 17.58
N LEU A 21 -16.77 -7.23 18.58
CA LEU A 21 -15.69 -6.24 18.54
C LEU A 21 -14.72 -6.49 17.38
N SER A 22 -14.38 -7.75 17.11
CA SER A 22 -13.56 -8.14 15.96
C SER A 22 -14.19 -7.73 14.63
N ILE A 23 -15.50 -7.93 14.46
CA ILE A 23 -16.22 -7.51 13.24
C ILE A 23 -16.16 -5.98 13.10
N ILE A 24 -16.44 -5.24 14.18
CA ILE A 24 -16.41 -3.77 14.16
C ILE A 24 -15.01 -3.27 13.80
N ALA A 25 -13.97 -3.79 14.45
CA ALA A 25 -12.59 -3.44 14.15
C ALA A 25 -12.24 -3.74 12.69
N GLY A 26 -12.68 -4.89 12.18
CA GLY A 26 -12.46 -5.26 10.79
C GLY A 26 -13.15 -4.33 9.79
N ILE A 27 -14.40 -3.93 10.05
CA ILE A 27 -15.14 -2.95 9.22
C ILE A 27 -14.40 -1.61 9.21
N VAL A 28 -13.95 -1.14 10.38
CA VAL A 28 -13.19 0.11 10.50
C VAL A 28 -11.92 0.06 9.64
N LEU A 29 -11.18 -1.05 9.69
CA LEU A 29 -9.96 -1.24 8.89
C LEU A 29 -10.25 -1.27 7.38
N VAL A 30 -11.32 -1.94 6.94
CA VAL A 30 -11.74 -1.94 5.52
C VAL A 30 -12.07 -0.52 5.05
N VAL A 31 -12.86 0.22 5.83
CA VAL A 31 -13.24 1.61 5.51
C VAL A 31 -12.01 2.51 5.47
N ALA A 32 -11.10 2.40 6.44
CA ALA A 32 -9.87 3.18 6.48
C ALA A 32 -8.96 2.89 5.28
N GLY A 33 -8.81 1.60 4.90
CA GLY A 33 -8.05 1.20 3.72
C GLY A 33 -8.65 1.77 2.43
N ALA A 34 -9.97 1.64 2.25
CA ALA A 34 -10.66 2.18 1.08
C ALA A 34 -10.57 3.72 0.99
N ALA A 35 -10.73 4.42 2.12
CA ALA A 35 -10.58 5.88 2.18
C ALA A 35 -9.15 6.31 1.82
N THR A 36 -8.14 5.62 2.35
CA THR A 36 -6.73 5.88 2.04
C THR A 36 -6.46 5.68 0.54
N TRP A 37 -6.93 4.59 -0.04
CA TRP A 37 -6.80 4.33 -1.48
C TRP A 37 -7.40 5.47 -2.31
N TRP A 38 -8.59 5.92 -1.94
CA TRP A 38 -9.27 7.03 -2.62
C TRP A 38 -8.50 8.34 -2.52
N VAL A 39 -7.99 8.70 -1.33
CA VAL A 39 -7.19 9.91 -1.13
C VAL A 39 -5.90 9.89 -1.97
N VAL A 40 -5.18 8.76 -1.99
CA VAL A 40 -3.96 8.63 -2.82
C VAL A 40 -4.29 8.75 -4.31
N THR A 41 -5.41 8.17 -4.74
CA THR A 41 -5.91 8.27 -6.12
C THR A 41 -6.19 9.72 -6.52
N ASP A 42 -6.84 10.47 -5.64
CA ASP A 42 -7.16 11.88 -5.89
C ASP A 42 -5.90 12.74 -5.99
N GLN A 43 -4.93 12.51 -5.09
CA GLN A 43 -3.64 13.20 -5.12
C GLN A 43 -2.87 12.93 -6.42
N LEU A 44 -2.82 11.68 -6.88
CA LEU A 44 -2.15 11.34 -8.15
C LEU A 44 -2.82 12.02 -9.35
N LYS A 45 -4.15 11.96 -9.43
CA LYS A 45 -4.91 12.63 -10.51
C LYS A 45 -4.68 14.13 -10.51
N ALA A 46 -4.61 14.75 -9.33
CA ALA A 46 -4.37 16.18 -9.19
C ALA A 46 -2.99 16.62 -9.73
N GLN A 47 -1.99 15.73 -9.71
CA GLN A 47 -0.67 16.03 -10.30
C GLN A 47 -0.66 16.02 -11.83
N ASN A 48 -1.72 15.50 -12.46
CA ASN A 48 -1.89 15.43 -13.92
C ASN A 48 -0.67 14.86 -14.68
N ILE A 49 -0.01 13.87 -14.07
CA ILE A 49 1.13 13.19 -14.67
C ILE A 49 0.61 12.20 -15.72
N THR A 50 1.24 12.16 -16.88
CA THR A 50 0.96 11.18 -17.94
C THR A 50 2.15 10.25 -18.06
N VAL A 51 1.90 8.95 -18.15
CA VAL A 51 2.94 7.95 -18.37
C VAL A 51 3.58 8.23 -19.73
N SER A 52 4.91 8.24 -19.80
CA SER A 52 5.64 8.47 -21.07
C SER A 52 5.16 7.54 -22.18
N GLU A 53 5.07 8.04 -23.41
CA GLU A 53 4.57 7.25 -24.56
C GLU A 53 5.44 6.04 -24.88
N ASP A 54 6.74 6.11 -24.57
CA ASP A 54 7.70 5.03 -24.78
C ASP A 54 7.81 4.05 -23.60
N ALA A 55 6.92 4.17 -22.61
CA ALA A 55 6.83 3.20 -21.52
C ALA A 55 6.33 1.83 -22.03
N GLU A 56 6.89 0.75 -21.49
CA GLU A 56 6.51 -0.62 -21.87
C GLU A 56 5.02 -0.90 -21.63
N TRP A 57 4.45 -0.30 -20.59
CA TRP A 57 3.04 -0.40 -20.26
C TRP A 57 2.42 0.96 -19.93
N PHE A 58 1.14 1.11 -20.26
CA PHE A 58 0.31 2.28 -19.91
C PHE A 58 0.79 3.62 -20.49
N GLY A 59 1.69 3.62 -21.48
CA GLY A 59 2.12 4.86 -22.15
C GLY A 59 0.95 5.71 -22.66
N GLY A 60 1.04 7.02 -22.44
CA GLY A 60 -0.01 7.99 -22.76
C GLY A 60 -1.22 7.98 -21.81
N LYS A 61 -1.27 7.10 -20.81
CA LYS A 61 -2.35 7.11 -19.80
C LYS A 61 -1.99 8.02 -18.63
N GLN A 62 -3.01 8.58 -17.99
CA GLN A 62 -2.83 9.37 -16.77
C GLN A 62 -2.39 8.46 -15.61
N VAL A 63 -1.46 8.97 -14.78
CA VAL A 63 -1.07 8.34 -13.52
C VAL A 63 -2.19 8.57 -12.49
N ASN A 64 -2.97 7.53 -12.21
CA ASN A 64 -4.12 7.53 -11.33
C ASN A 64 -4.23 6.27 -10.45
N GLY A 65 -3.17 5.49 -10.34
CA GLY A 65 -3.15 4.20 -9.65
C GLY A 65 -1.73 3.69 -9.39
N PRO A 66 -1.60 2.52 -8.76
CA PRO A 66 -0.28 1.99 -8.39
C PRO A 66 0.52 1.48 -9.59
N VAL A 67 -0.11 0.87 -10.59
CA VAL A 67 0.62 0.19 -11.68
C VAL A 67 1.14 1.20 -12.71
N ASP A 68 0.33 2.21 -13.01
CA ASP A 68 0.69 3.37 -13.82
C ASP A 68 1.76 4.25 -13.15
N ALA A 69 1.66 4.51 -11.83
CA ALA A 69 2.73 5.18 -11.08
C ALA A 69 4.05 4.39 -11.12
N TYR A 70 3.98 3.07 -10.95
CA TYR A 70 5.13 2.18 -11.09
C TYR A 70 5.72 2.24 -12.51
N SER A 71 4.87 2.18 -13.54
CA SER A 71 5.32 2.28 -14.94
C SER A 71 6.02 3.61 -15.24
N GLN A 72 5.45 4.73 -14.79
CA GLN A 72 6.08 6.03 -14.95
C GLN A 72 7.41 6.13 -14.17
N ALA A 73 7.50 5.55 -12.97
CA ALA A 73 8.76 5.51 -12.23
C ALA A 73 9.86 4.72 -12.96
N GLN A 74 9.49 3.65 -13.67
CA GLN A 74 10.45 2.88 -14.47
C GLN A 74 10.92 3.62 -15.71
N VAL A 75 10.02 4.29 -16.44
CA VAL A 75 10.43 5.03 -17.65
C VAL A 75 11.29 6.24 -17.31
N ILE A 76 11.05 6.89 -16.17
CA ILE A 76 11.94 7.94 -15.65
C ILE A 76 13.35 7.40 -15.38
N ASP A 77 13.47 6.19 -14.83
CA ASP A 77 14.77 5.56 -14.60
C ASP A 77 15.50 5.30 -15.91
N LYS A 78 14.78 4.75 -16.90
CA LYS A 78 15.29 4.49 -18.23
C LYS A 78 15.85 5.78 -18.87
N HIS A 79 15.06 6.85 -18.90
CA HIS A 79 15.51 8.13 -19.48
C HIS A 79 16.68 8.76 -18.72
N ALA A 80 16.68 8.63 -17.39
CA ALA A 80 17.79 9.11 -16.57
C ALA A 80 19.09 8.36 -16.88
N LEU A 81 19.03 7.03 -16.93
CA LEU A 81 20.18 6.19 -17.27
C LEU A 81 20.65 6.41 -18.71
N GLU A 82 19.73 6.59 -19.66
CA GLU A 82 20.09 6.95 -21.03
C GLU A 82 20.82 8.30 -21.08
N ALA A 83 20.35 9.30 -20.33
CA ALA A 83 20.98 10.62 -20.26
C ALA A 83 22.36 10.60 -19.58
N THR A 84 22.55 9.78 -18.54
CA THR A 84 23.79 9.70 -17.75
C THR A 84 24.80 8.69 -18.28
N GLY A 85 24.50 8.01 -19.40
CA GLY A 85 25.36 6.95 -19.94
C GLY A 85 25.41 5.71 -19.04
N GLY A 86 24.31 5.41 -18.35
CA GLY A 86 24.14 4.25 -17.48
C GLY A 86 24.58 4.47 -16.03
N LYS A 87 24.98 5.69 -15.67
CA LYS A 87 25.48 6.03 -14.34
C LYS A 87 24.36 6.51 -13.41
N THR A 88 24.38 6.05 -12.18
CA THR A 88 23.55 6.55 -11.09
C THR A 88 24.11 7.87 -10.53
N TYR A 89 23.30 8.58 -9.71
CA TYR A 89 23.72 9.83 -9.09
C TYR A 89 25.07 9.75 -8.34
N ALA A 90 25.34 8.62 -7.67
CA ALA A 90 26.56 8.41 -6.90
C ALA A 90 27.79 8.11 -7.77
N GLU A 91 27.60 7.72 -9.03
CA GLU A 91 28.66 7.36 -9.97
C GLU A 91 29.08 8.53 -10.87
N LEU A 92 28.41 9.68 -10.74
CA LEU A 92 28.74 10.91 -11.46
C LEU A 92 29.68 11.79 -10.62
N GLU A 93 30.63 12.43 -11.31
CA GLU A 93 31.56 13.39 -10.69
C GLU A 93 30.80 14.55 -10.05
N GLN A 94 31.36 15.15 -9.01
CA GLN A 94 30.64 16.16 -8.20
C GLN A 94 30.25 17.41 -8.99
N ASP A 95 31.02 17.79 -9.99
CA ASP A 95 30.80 18.92 -10.90
C ASP A 95 30.10 18.52 -12.21
N ASP A 96 29.70 17.26 -12.38
CA ASP A 96 29.00 16.80 -13.57
C ASP A 96 27.59 17.43 -13.65
N PRO A 97 27.25 18.15 -14.73
CA PRO A 97 25.93 18.77 -14.89
C PRO A 97 24.78 17.75 -14.90
N LEU A 98 25.04 16.48 -15.21
CA LEU A 98 24.03 15.42 -15.22
C LEU A 98 23.70 14.90 -13.82
N ARG A 99 24.44 15.29 -12.77
CA ARG A 99 24.05 14.96 -11.37
C ARG A 99 22.67 15.49 -11.04
N GLU A 100 22.33 16.69 -11.51
CA GLU A 100 21.01 17.27 -11.26
C GLU A 100 19.90 16.43 -11.92
N VAL A 101 20.13 15.94 -13.14
CA VAL A 101 19.18 15.06 -13.86
C VAL A 101 18.98 13.75 -13.09
N ALA A 102 20.07 13.08 -12.71
CA ALA A 102 20.01 11.82 -11.96
C ALA A 102 19.33 11.98 -10.59
N MET A 103 19.58 13.12 -9.93
CA MET A 103 18.97 13.47 -8.65
C MET A 103 17.46 13.70 -8.79
N ASN A 104 17.05 14.53 -9.74
CA ASN A 104 15.63 14.83 -9.99
C ASN A 104 14.86 13.56 -10.39
N ALA A 105 15.44 12.72 -11.24
CA ALA A 105 14.85 11.43 -11.58
C ALA A 105 14.66 10.54 -10.35
N SER A 106 15.68 10.44 -9.48
CA SER A 106 15.60 9.67 -8.23
C SER A 106 14.49 10.19 -7.31
N PHE A 107 14.34 11.51 -7.17
CA PHE A 107 13.29 12.11 -6.36
C PHE A 107 11.88 11.86 -6.92
N LEU A 108 11.68 12.04 -8.22
CA LEU A 108 10.40 11.78 -8.88
C LEU A 108 10.01 10.30 -8.76
N ARG A 109 10.97 9.39 -8.92
CA ARG A 109 10.74 7.96 -8.73
C ARG A 109 10.39 7.63 -7.29
N ALA A 110 11.11 8.19 -6.33
CA ALA A 110 10.83 7.97 -4.91
C ALA A 110 9.42 8.45 -4.52
N SER A 111 8.98 9.61 -5.03
CA SER A 111 7.63 10.11 -4.76
C SER A 111 6.54 9.24 -5.40
N LEU A 112 6.75 8.76 -6.63
CA LEU A 112 5.85 7.80 -7.28
C LEU A 112 5.80 6.48 -6.52
N PHE A 113 6.94 5.90 -6.13
CA PHE A 113 6.98 4.67 -5.34
C PHE A 113 6.36 4.83 -3.96
N THR A 114 6.51 6.00 -3.32
CA THR A 114 5.81 6.29 -2.05
C THR A 114 4.30 6.15 -2.22
N SER A 115 3.75 6.59 -3.36
CA SER A 115 2.34 6.40 -3.70
C SER A 115 1.98 4.93 -3.94
N VAL A 116 2.84 4.17 -4.64
CA VAL A 116 2.66 2.72 -4.84
C VAL A 116 2.63 1.97 -3.50
N VAL A 117 3.54 2.32 -2.58
CA VAL A 117 3.58 1.74 -1.24
C VAL A 117 2.32 2.11 -0.46
N ALA A 118 1.85 3.35 -0.55
CA ALA A 118 0.61 3.78 0.12
C ALA A 118 -0.62 2.96 -0.34
N TYR A 119 -0.71 2.66 -1.64
CA TYR A 119 -1.73 1.73 -2.15
C TYR A 119 -1.57 0.32 -1.59
N GLY A 120 -0.34 -0.19 -1.51
CA GLY A 120 -0.05 -1.49 -0.90
C GLY A 120 -0.49 -1.56 0.56
N VAL A 121 -0.20 -0.52 1.34
CA VAL A 121 -0.62 -0.41 2.75
C VAL A 121 -2.14 -0.30 2.88
N ALA A 122 -2.80 0.46 2.00
CA ALA A 122 -4.26 0.56 1.97
C ALA A 122 -4.93 -0.80 1.70
N LEU A 123 -4.42 -1.57 0.73
CA LEU A 123 -4.90 -2.94 0.47
C LEU A 123 -4.62 -3.88 1.64
N PHE A 124 -3.44 -3.80 2.24
CA PHE A 124 -3.10 -4.63 3.40
C PHE A 124 -4.06 -4.35 4.57
N ALA A 125 -4.33 -3.08 4.88
CA ALA A 125 -5.27 -2.69 5.92
C ALA A 125 -6.68 -3.23 5.65
N ALA A 126 -7.16 -3.10 4.41
CA ALA A 126 -8.46 -3.64 4.01
C ALA A 126 -8.49 -5.18 4.10
N GLY A 127 -7.44 -5.86 3.63
CA GLY A 127 -7.30 -7.32 3.71
C GLY A 127 -7.29 -7.81 5.16
N MET A 128 -6.56 -7.15 6.04
CA MET A 128 -6.59 -7.43 7.49
C MET A 128 -7.99 -7.20 8.06
N GLY A 129 -8.67 -6.13 7.66
CA GLY A 129 -10.04 -5.86 8.07
C GLY A 129 -11.00 -7.00 7.70
N LEU A 130 -10.89 -7.54 6.49
CA LEU A 130 -11.65 -8.71 6.05
C LEU A 130 -11.35 -9.94 6.92
N MET A 131 -10.07 -10.19 7.25
CA MET A 131 -9.69 -11.30 8.14
C MET A 131 -10.31 -11.16 9.54
N TRP A 132 -10.33 -9.95 10.10
CA TRP A 132 -10.97 -9.64 11.38
C TRP A 132 -12.49 -9.86 11.35
N ILE A 133 -13.15 -9.50 10.24
CA ILE A 133 -14.58 -9.76 10.03
C ILE A 133 -14.85 -11.27 9.99
N LEU A 134 -14.08 -12.03 9.20
CA LEU A 134 -14.24 -13.48 9.07
C LEU A 134 -14.01 -14.18 10.42
N MET A 135 -12.99 -13.77 11.16
CA MET A 135 -12.69 -14.31 12.49
C MET A 135 -13.82 -14.00 13.48
N GLY A 136 -14.28 -12.74 13.54
CA GLY A 136 -15.37 -12.36 14.43
C GLY A 136 -16.70 -13.04 14.08
N TRP A 137 -16.98 -13.24 12.78
CA TRP A 137 -18.12 -14.02 12.31
C TRP A 137 -18.03 -15.49 12.75
N SER A 138 -16.87 -16.11 12.62
CA SER A 138 -16.61 -17.48 13.07
C SER A 138 -16.84 -17.62 14.58
N LEU A 139 -16.27 -16.72 15.40
CA LEU A 139 -16.44 -16.73 16.86
C LEU A 139 -17.91 -16.61 17.28
N ARG A 140 -18.70 -15.77 16.60
CA ARG A 140 -20.13 -15.61 16.92
C ARG A 140 -20.99 -16.79 16.46
N ARG A 141 -20.54 -17.56 15.46
CA ARG A 141 -21.22 -18.78 15.01
C ARG A 141 -20.90 -19.99 15.88
N LEU A 142 -19.71 -20.03 16.49
CA LEU A 142 -19.24 -21.11 17.36
C LEU A 142 -19.54 -20.90 18.86
N ALA A 143 -19.82 -19.66 19.28
CA ALA A 143 -20.24 -19.37 20.65
C ALA A 143 -21.64 -19.98 20.92
N PRO A 144 -21.79 -20.82 21.97
CA PRO A 144 -23.07 -21.44 22.32
C PRO A 144 -24.08 -20.46 22.93
#